data_AF-A0A418V4U2-F1
#
_entry.id   AF-A0A418V4U2-F1
#
_cell.length_a   1.000
_cell.length_b   1.000
_cell.length_c   1.000
_cell.angle_alpha   90.00
_cell.angle_beta   90.00
_cell.angle_gamma   90.00
#
_symmetry.space_group_name_H-M   'P 1'
#
loop_
_entity.id
_entity.type
_entity.pdbx_description
1 polymer ?
#
loop_
_entity_poly.entity_id
_entity_poly.type
_entity_poly.pdbx_seq_one_letter_code
_entity_poly.pdbx_strand_id
1 'polypeptide(L)'
;MADTEERLKRIFTLALLLLSACKREATPASTEAEALDYVRLVRVAVSNAYYETGKAVPPTPCTDDLFGMKKTSKFLILERCTAQTDAAGNALIAAVFNGDIAVLSDAQGVRRVPVSELPGGK
;
A
#
# COMPACT_ATOMS: atom_id res chain seq x y z
N MET A 1 14.50 -43.83 32.18
CA MET A 1 15.03 -43.18 30.95
C MET A 1 13.94 -42.86 29.92
N ALA A 2 12.74 -43.46 29.97
CA ALA A 2 11.64 -43.19 29.02
C ALA A 2 10.90 -41.85 29.24
N ASP A 3 10.93 -41.27 30.45
CA ASP A 3 10.17 -40.05 30.79
C ASP A 3 10.71 -38.78 30.09
N THR A 4 12.01 -38.74 29.82
CA THR A 4 12.69 -37.58 29.23
C THR A 4 12.40 -37.44 27.73
N GLU A 5 12.31 -38.55 27.00
CA GLU A 5 11.99 -38.54 25.57
C GLU A 5 10.54 -38.12 25.29
N GLU A 6 9.60 -38.54 26.15
CA GLU A 6 8.19 -38.21 26.00
C GLU A 6 7.93 -36.71 26.27
N ARG A 7 8.63 -36.14 27.26
CA ARG A 7 8.64 -34.69 27.54
C ARG A 7 9.23 -33.90 26.38
N LEU A 8 10.34 -34.37 25.79
CA LEU A 8 10.96 -33.69 24.65
C LEU A 8 10.03 -33.67 23.43
N LYS A 9 9.38 -34.80 23.12
CA LYS A 9 8.40 -34.89 22.03
C LYS A 9 7.25 -33.90 22.23
N ARG A 10 6.67 -33.83 23.44
CA ARG A 10 5.56 -32.89 23.72
C ARG A 10 5.97 -31.42 23.54
N ILE A 11 7.17 -31.04 23.99
CA ILE A 11 7.70 -29.67 23.80
C ILE A 11 7.90 -29.39 22.30
N PHE A 12 8.44 -30.36 21.55
CA PHE A 12 8.69 -30.20 20.12
C PHE A 12 7.38 -30.07 19.32
N THR A 13 6.35 -30.87 19.64
CA THR A 13 5.04 -30.77 18.98
C THR A 13 4.33 -29.44 19.31
N LEU A 14 4.44 -28.97 20.56
CA LEU A 14 3.88 -27.69 20.97
C LEU A 14 4.58 -26.52 20.27
N ALA A 15 5.92 -26.58 20.14
CA ALA A 15 6.68 -25.60 19.39
C ALA A 15 6.32 -25.59 17.90
N LEU A 16 6.16 -26.76 17.26
CA LEU A 16 5.72 -26.85 15.87
C LEU A 16 4.29 -26.31 15.66
N LEU A 17 3.38 -26.52 16.62
CA LEU A 17 2.02 -25.98 16.57
C LEU A 17 2.02 -24.45 16.74
N LEU A 18 2.85 -23.91 17.63
CA LEU A 18 3.01 -22.45 17.80
C LEU A 18 3.67 -21.79 16.57
N LEU A 19 4.61 -22.48 15.92
CA LEU A 19 5.25 -22.01 14.68
C LEU A 19 4.29 -21.99 13.47
N SER A 20 3.29 -22.88 13.43
CA SER A 20 2.30 -22.94 12.35
C SER A 20 1.11 -21.99 12.53
N ALA A 21 0.87 -21.49 13.75
CA ALA A 21 -0.14 -20.46 14.04
C ALA A 21 0.28 -19.04 13.60
N CYS A 22 1.55 -18.82 13.26
CA CYS A 22 2.07 -17.54 12.76
C CYS A 22 1.99 -17.42 11.23
N LYS A 23 0.88 -17.85 10.61
CA LYS A 23 0.53 -17.37 9.27
C LYS A 23 -0.07 -15.98 9.45
N ARG A 24 0.71 -14.91 9.23
CA ARG A 24 0.19 -13.54 9.14
C ARG A 24 -0.78 -13.47 7.96
N GLU A 25 -2.05 -13.70 8.24
CA GLU A 25 -3.14 -13.37 7.34
C GLU A 25 -3.32 -11.85 7.34
N ALA A 26 -3.52 -11.26 6.17
CA ALA A 26 -3.80 -9.83 6.07
C ALA A 26 -5.17 -9.56 6.70
N THR A 27 -5.20 -8.65 7.67
CA THR A 27 -6.45 -8.12 8.21
C THR A 27 -6.87 -6.89 7.40
N PRO A 28 -8.18 -6.55 7.33
CA PRO A 28 -8.63 -5.34 6.64
C PRO A 28 -7.89 -4.08 7.07
N ALA A 29 -7.62 -3.94 8.38
CA ALA A 29 -6.85 -2.83 8.93
C ALA A 29 -5.40 -2.80 8.43
N SER A 30 -4.75 -3.97 8.26
CA SER A 30 -3.38 -4.03 7.71
C SER A 30 -3.34 -3.69 6.22
N THR A 31 -4.36 -4.08 5.46
CA THR A 31 -4.47 -3.77 4.02
C THR A 31 -4.73 -2.29 3.78
N GLU A 32 -5.59 -1.66 4.60
CA GLU A 32 -5.82 -0.21 4.53
C GLU A 32 -4.55 0.58 4.88
N ALA A 33 -3.82 0.17 5.92
CA ALA A 33 -2.55 0.79 6.27
C ALA A 33 -1.55 0.69 5.11
N GLU A 34 -1.46 -0.47 4.46
CA GLU A 34 -0.60 -0.67 3.28
C GLU A 34 -1.03 0.22 2.10
N ALA A 35 -2.33 0.40 1.86
CA ALA A 35 -2.84 1.31 0.83
C ALA A 35 -2.43 2.76 1.10
N LEU A 36 -2.58 3.24 2.33
CA LEU A 36 -2.18 4.59 2.73
C LEU A 36 -0.67 4.80 2.57
N ASP A 37 0.13 3.83 2.98
CA ASP A 37 1.59 3.88 2.85
C ASP A 37 2.03 3.86 1.38
N TYR A 38 1.39 3.05 0.54
CA TYR A 38 1.65 3.05 -0.89
C TYR A 38 1.42 4.45 -1.48
N VAL A 39 0.29 5.09 -1.18
CA VAL A 39 -0.01 6.43 -1.72
C VAL A 39 0.95 7.49 -1.19
N ARG A 40 1.41 7.38 0.07
CA ARG A 40 2.47 8.26 0.61
C ARG A 40 3.77 8.13 -0.19
N LEU A 41 4.15 6.92 -0.56
CA LEU A 41 5.33 6.68 -1.38
C LEU A 41 5.17 7.26 -2.80
N VAL A 42 4.01 7.05 -3.44
CA VAL A 42 3.72 7.67 -4.74
C VAL A 42 3.80 9.20 -4.65
N ARG A 43 3.30 9.80 -3.56
CA ARG A 43 3.38 11.25 -3.35
C ARG A 43 4.82 11.75 -3.35
N VAL A 44 5.72 11.05 -2.68
CA VAL A 44 7.15 11.39 -2.67
C VAL A 44 7.74 11.22 -4.08
N ALA A 45 7.43 10.13 -4.77
CA ALA A 45 7.94 9.86 -6.11
C ALA A 45 7.50 10.91 -7.15
N VAL A 46 6.22 11.28 -7.17
CA VAL A 46 5.70 12.29 -8.11
C VAL A 46 6.24 13.69 -7.80
N SER A 47 6.41 14.03 -6.51
CA SER A 47 7.08 15.27 -6.11
C SER A 47 8.55 15.29 -6.54
N ASN A 48 9.28 14.18 -6.39
CA ASN A 48 10.66 14.07 -6.86
C ASN A 48 10.74 14.25 -8.38
N ALA A 49 9.86 13.60 -9.15
CA ALA A 49 9.80 13.79 -10.60
C ALA A 49 9.55 15.25 -11.01
N TYR A 50 8.69 15.97 -10.28
CA TYR A 50 8.51 17.41 -10.47
C TYR A 50 9.81 18.19 -10.21
N TYR A 51 10.49 17.92 -9.09
CA TYR A 51 11.73 18.63 -8.75
C TYR A 51 12.89 18.33 -9.70
N GLU A 52 12.99 17.12 -10.21
CA GLU A 52 14.03 16.73 -11.17
C GLU A 52 13.81 17.34 -12.56
N THR A 53 12.55 17.41 -13.01
CA THR A 53 12.22 17.93 -14.34
C THR A 53 11.92 19.42 -14.38
N GLY A 54 11.61 20.02 -13.22
CA GLY A 54 11.13 21.40 -13.10
C GLY A 54 9.76 21.63 -13.75
N LYS A 55 9.00 20.57 -14.04
CA LYS A 55 7.74 20.62 -14.78
C LYS A 55 6.64 19.87 -14.04
N ALA A 56 5.41 20.39 -14.15
CA ALA A 56 4.21 19.72 -13.69
C ALA A 56 4.12 18.31 -14.32
N VAL A 57 3.84 17.32 -13.48
CA VAL A 57 3.61 15.94 -13.91
C VAL A 57 2.14 15.86 -14.31
N PRO A 58 1.81 15.52 -15.58
CA PRO A 58 0.43 15.35 -16.01
C PRO A 58 -0.23 14.15 -15.27
N PRO A 59 -1.55 13.95 -15.41
CA PRO A 59 -2.21 12.72 -14.96
C PRO A 59 -1.51 11.48 -15.52
N THR A 60 -0.79 10.78 -14.64
CA THR A 60 0.05 9.62 -15.00
C THR A 60 -0.31 8.44 -14.10
N PRO A 61 -0.42 7.21 -14.64
CA PRO A 61 -0.64 6.03 -13.82
C PRO A 61 0.46 5.86 -12.76
N CYS A 62 0.10 5.49 -11.52
CA CYS A 62 1.09 5.33 -10.45
C CYS A 62 2.09 4.17 -10.69
N THR A 63 1.82 3.31 -11.66
CA THR A 63 2.69 2.22 -12.10
C THR A 63 3.66 2.63 -13.21
N ASP A 64 3.65 3.90 -13.63
CA ASP A 64 4.59 4.42 -14.61
C ASP A 64 6.03 4.34 -14.09
N ASP A 65 6.96 3.97 -14.98
CA ASP A 65 8.37 3.79 -14.65
C ASP A 65 9.00 5.09 -14.13
N LEU A 66 8.45 6.26 -14.48
CA LEU A 66 8.83 7.57 -13.95
C LEU A 66 8.86 7.59 -12.42
N PHE A 67 7.95 6.87 -11.76
CA PHE A 67 7.82 6.88 -10.30
C PHE A 67 8.64 5.78 -9.62
N GLY A 68 9.18 4.81 -10.38
CA GLY A 68 9.99 3.72 -9.82
C GLY A 68 9.25 2.86 -8.78
N MET A 69 7.91 2.86 -8.80
CA MET A 69 7.09 2.20 -7.80
C MET A 69 7.06 0.68 -8.03
N LYS A 70 7.40 -0.09 -7.00
CA LYS A 70 7.27 -1.55 -7.04
C LYS A 70 5.79 -1.95 -6.96
N LYS A 71 5.48 -3.12 -7.53
CA LYS A 71 4.14 -3.74 -7.42
C LYS A 71 3.74 -3.89 -5.95
N THR A 72 2.46 -3.66 -5.68
CA THR A 72 1.82 -3.84 -4.37
C THR A 72 1.89 -5.30 -3.90
N SER A 73 1.68 -5.56 -2.60
CA SER A 73 1.69 -6.94 -2.09
C SER A 73 0.56 -7.78 -2.67
N LYS A 74 0.63 -9.10 -2.50
CA LYS A 74 -0.42 -10.04 -2.94
C LYS A 74 -1.80 -9.78 -2.29
N PHE A 75 -1.86 -9.00 -1.22
CA PHE A 75 -3.09 -8.70 -0.47
C PHE A 75 -3.64 -7.31 -0.78
N LEU A 76 -2.83 -6.48 -1.47
CA LEU A 76 -3.17 -5.13 -1.87
C LEU A 76 -3.15 -5.09 -3.39
N ILE A 77 -4.30 -5.15 -4.04
CA ILE A 77 -4.42 -5.09 -5.49
C ILE A 77 -4.70 -3.65 -5.86
N LEU A 78 -3.75 -3.01 -6.55
CA LEU A 78 -3.96 -1.69 -7.12
C LEU A 78 -4.79 -1.80 -8.39
N GLU A 79 -6.03 -1.30 -8.36
CA GLU A 79 -6.94 -1.35 -9.51
C GLU A 79 -6.83 -0.11 -10.37
N ARG A 80 -6.83 1.07 -9.73
CA ARG A 80 -6.69 2.36 -10.40
C ARG A 80 -5.83 3.26 -9.54
N CYS A 81 -4.85 3.92 -10.14
CA CYS A 81 -4.12 4.97 -9.45
C CYS A 81 -3.58 5.98 -10.46
N THR A 82 -3.89 7.24 -10.23
CA THR A 82 -3.39 8.36 -11.02
C THR A 82 -2.69 9.33 -10.09
N ALA A 83 -1.50 9.74 -10.47
CA ALA A 83 -0.70 10.76 -9.81
C ALA A 83 -0.44 11.93 -10.78
N GLN A 84 -0.43 13.14 -10.26
CA GLN A 84 -0.08 14.35 -10.99
C GLN A 84 0.46 15.42 -10.04
N THR A 85 1.10 16.43 -10.57
CA THR A 85 1.38 17.68 -9.85
C THR A 85 0.82 18.88 -10.60
N ASP A 86 0.44 19.93 -9.87
CA ASP A 86 0.12 21.21 -10.48
C ASP A 86 1.39 22.01 -10.84
N ALA A 87 1.21 23.22 -11.38
CA ALA A 87 2.32 24.12 -11.74
C ALA A 87 3.14 24.60 -10.53
N ALA A 88 2.64 24.45 -9.30
CA ALA A 88 3.35 24.78 -8.08
C ALA A 88 4.02 23.54 -7.43
N GLY A 89 3.89 22.35 -8.05
CA GLY A 89 4.43 21.10 -7.53
C GLY A 89 3.54 20.41 -6.49
N ASN A 90 2.31 20.86 -6.28
CA ASN A 90 1.39 20.22 -5.35
C ASN A 90 0.91 18.89 -5.95
N ALA A 91 1.23 17.79 -5.28
CA ALA A 91 0.87 16.46 -5.72
C ALA A 91 -0.59 16.11 -5.41
N LEU A 92 -1.30 15.60 -6.42
CA LEU A 92 -2.62 14.98 -6.29
C LEU A 92 -2.51 13.51 -6.70
N ILE A 93 -2.90 12.59 -5.80
CA ILE A 93 -2.96 11.16 -6.09
C ILE A 93 -4.34 10.63 -5.71
N ALA A 94 -4.97 9.91 -6.63
CA ALA A 94 -6.23 9.22 -6.41
C ALA A 94 -6.02 7.73 -6.72
N ALA A 95 -6.27 6.87 -5.74
CA ALA A 95 -6.05 5.43 -5.86
C ALA A 95 -7.24 4.62 -5.35
N VAL A 96 -7.52 3.49 -6.00
CA VAL A 96 -8.47 2.47 -5.59
C VAL A 96 -7.73 1.14 -5.48
N PHE A 97 -7.86 0.50 -4.31
CA PHE A 97 -7.34 -0.83 -4.04
C PHE A 97 -8.47 -1.78 -3.66
N ASN A 98 -8.37 -3.03 -4.11
CA ASN A 98 -9.32 -4.12 -3.79
C ASN A 98 -10.80 -3.79 -4.03
N GLY A 99 -11.11 -2.80 -4.86
CA GLY A 99 -12.46 -2.36 -5.21
C GLY A 99 -13.13 -1.36 -4.25
N ASP A 100 -12.69 -1.29 -2.98
CA ASP A 100 -13.41 -0.53 -1.93
C ASP A 100 -12.51 0.39 -1.07
N ILE A 101 -11.20 0.27 -1.18
CA ILE A 101 -10.25 1.14 -0.49
C ILE A 101 -9.86 2.28 -1.44
N ALA A 102 -10.59 3.39 -1.36
CA ALA A 102 -10.25 4.62 -2.06
C ALA A 102 -9.38 5.53 -1.19
N VAL A 103 -8.21 5.90 -1.69
CA VAL A 103 -7.25 6.78 -1.01
C VAL A 103 -6.99 8.01 -1.86
N LEU A 104 -7.09 9.18 -1.22
CA LEU A 104 -6.79 10.48 -1.80
C LEU A 104 -5.59 11.09 -1.09
N SER A 105 -4.64 11.59 -1.87
CA SER A 105 -3.56 12.46 -1.41
C SER A 105 -3.68 13.82 -2.07
N ASP A 106 -3.86 14.87 -1.27
CA ASP A 106 -3.95 16.26 -1.72
C ASP A 106 -3.30 17.21 -0.68
N ALA A 107 -3.65 18.50 -0.69
CA ALA A 107 -3.16 19.49 0.28
C ALA A 107 -3.52 19.16 1.74
N GLN A 108 -4.57 18.37 1.99
CA GLN A 108 -5.00 17.96 3.34
C GLN A 108 -4.24 16.72 3.85
N GLY A 109 -3.37 16.13 3.02
CA GLY A 109 -2.61 14.93 3.35
C GLY A 109 -3.17 13.67 2.67
N VAL A 110 -2.79 12.51 3.17
CA VAL A 110 -3.18 11.19 2.64
C VAL A 110 -4.24 10.57 3.54
N ARG A 111 -5.41 10.25 2.98
CA ARG A 111 -6.55 9.71 3.74
C ARG A 111 -7.42 8.79 2.90
N ARG A 112 -8.15 7.90 3.57
CA ARG A 112 -9.24 7.14 2.96
C ARG A 112 -10.43 8.06 2.70
N VAL A 113 -11.06 7.91 1.55
CA VAL A 113 -12.28 8.61 1.15
C VAL A 113 -13.26 7.62 0.50
N PRO A 114 -14.56 7.94 0.41
CA PRO A 114 -15.47 7.23 -0.47
C PRO A 114 -15.00 7.24 -1.93
N VAL A 115 -15.21 6.16 -2.68
CA VAL A 115 -14.82 6.07 -4.12
C VAL A 115 -15.46 7.19 -4.94
N SER A 116 -16.68 7.62 -4.58
CA SER A 116 -17.41 8.73 -5.22
C SER A 116 -16.75 10.10 -5.04
N GLU A 117 -15.88 10.24 -4.06
CA GLU A 117 -15.14 11.49 -3.79
C GLU A 117 -13.79 11.55 -4.51
N LEU A 118 -13.37 10.46 -5.17
CA LEU A 118 -12.16 10.48 -5.99
C LEU A 118 -12.37 11.31 -7.26
N PRO A 119 -11.39 12.16 -7.64
CA PRO A 119 -11.46 12.89 -8.91
C PRO A 119 -11.51 11.91 -10.09
N GLY A 120 -12.48 12.11 -11.00
CA GLY A 120 -12.73 11.20 -12.12
C GLY A 120 -13.65 10.01 -11.80
N GLY A 121 -14.37 10.04 -10.67
CA GLY A 121 -15.37 9.03 -10.29
C GLY A 121 -16.60 9.00 -11.21
N LYS A 122 -16.44 8.39 -12.39
CA LYS A 122 -17.51 7.74 -13.16
C LYS A 122 -17.01 6.38 -13.63
#